data_AF-N9MRA6-F1
#
_entry.id   AF-N9MRA6-F1
#
_cell.length_a   1.000
_cell.length_b   1.000
_cell.length_c   1.000
_cell.angle_alpha   90.00
_cell.angle_beta   90.00
_cell.angle_gamma   90.00
#
_symmetry.space_group_name_H-M   'P 1'
#
loop_
_entity.id
_entity.type
_entity.pdbx_description
1 polymer ?
#
loop_
_entity_poly.entity_id
_entity_poly.type
_entity_poly.pdbx_seq_one_letter_code
_entity_poly.pdbx_strand_id
1 'polypeptide(L)'
;MRLISLSCDQQSFKTLYFKPTGITFILGNSAYSKESTRVDSSANGVGKTLALGLIHHCLGANVDKTLATVIPDWIFTLEFEHKDKIFKVSRSGDGKKITINGEFYKPTKFIEWLDTHDFFSINGKEIKGLTFRSLYKRFARYKREDCLDPIQLYKESDYEALLRTSFLLGLDISLILNKKQNKADLDKINHYIKNWENDPILKDMITTGTQPKLRCTWLNREISKLENDLQEFQIAEMNRTGFVGESIF
;
A
#
# COMPACT_ATOMS: atom_id res chain seq x y z
N MET A 1 21.31 -14.85 5.42
CA MET A 1 22.02 -13.76 4.73
C MET A 1 23.00 -13.17 5.73
N ARG A 2 24.26 -12.94 5.35
CA ARG A 2 25.33 -12.43 6.23
C ARG A 2 26.04 -11.26 5.56
N LEU A 3 26.12 -10.12 6.22
CA LEU A 3 26.85 -8.96 5.67
C LEU A 3 28.36 -9.21 5.69
N ILE A 4 29.07 -8.78 4.64
CA ILE A 4 30.52 -8.88 4.50
C ILE A 4 31.15 -7.49 4.60
N SER A 5 30.72 -6.57 3.74
CA SER A 5 31.25 -5.21 3.72
C SER A 5 30.24 -4.18 3.22
N LEU A 6 30.41 -2.94 3.65
CA LEU A 6 29.76 -1.75 3.07
C LEU A 6 30.88 -0.78 2.65
N SER A 7 30.96 -0.51 1.35
CA SER A 7 31.98 0.35 0.74
C SER A 7 31.35 1.45 -0.12
N CYS A 8 32.18 2.39 -0.58
CA CYS A 8 31.79 3.47 -1.50
C CYS A 8 32.92 3.64 -2.54
N ASP A 9 32.59 4.18 -3.71
CA ASP A 9 33.57 4.56 -4.74
C ASP A 9 34.45 5.76 -4.33
N GLN A 10 34.01 6.54 -3.33
CA GLN A 10 34.71 7.73 -2.85
C GLN A 10 35.68 7.41 -1.71
N GLN A 11 36.92 7.91 -1.81
CA GLN A 11 37.99 7.66 -0.83
C GLN A 11 37.70 8.21 0.57
N SER A 12 36.85 9.25 0.65
CA SER A 12 36.43 9.86 1.93
C SER A 12 35.54 8.93 2.76
N PHE A 13 34.97 7.89 2.16
CA PHE A 13 34.16 6.91 2.87
C PHE A 13 35.02 5.75 3.36
N LYS A 14 35.04 5.55 4.68
CA LYS A 14 35.69 4.40 5.28
C LYS A 14 34.85 3.15 5.09
N THR A 15 35.39 2.16 4.37
CA THR A 15 34.76 0.86 4.21
C THR A 15 34.53 0.18 5.57
N LEU A 16 33.32 -0.30 5.79
CA LEU A 16 32.93 -1.05 6.98
C LEU A 16 33.00 -2.54 6.68
N TYR A 17 33.73 -3.30 7.49
CA TYR A 17 33.80 -4.75 7.41
C TYR A 17 33.03 -5.37 8.58
N PHE A 18 32.17 -6.33 8.28
CA PHE A 18 31.40 -7.06 9.28
C PHE A 18 32.12 -8.34 9.66
N LYS A 19 32.06 -8.70 10.94
CA LYS A 19 32.66 -9.95 11.41
C LYS A 19 31.95 -11.16 10.78
N PRO A 20 32.70 -12.20 10.38
CA PRO A 20 32.10 -13.40 9.81
C PRO A 20 31.30 -14.20 10.84
N THR A 21 31.71 -14.16 12.10
CA THR A 21 31.04 -14.83 13.22
C THR A 21 30.85 -13.87 14.39
N GLY A 22 29.79 -14.10 15.16
CA GLY A 22 29.44 -13.28 16.32
C GLY A 22 28.83 -11.92 15.98
N ILE A 23 28.89 -10.99 16.94
CA ILE A 23 28.24 -9.69 16.86
C ILE A 23 29.23 -8.63 16.39
N THR A 24 28.81 -7.81 15.42
CA THR A 24 29.57 -6.61 15.01
C THR A 24 29.03 -5.39 15.76
N PHE A 25 29.90 -4.69 16.49
CA PHE A 25 29.56 -3.45 17.18
C PHE A 25 30.11 -2.25 16.41
N ILE A 26 29.22 -1.35 16.00
CA ILE A 26 29.60 -0.05 15.43
C ILE A 26 29.55 0.98 16.56
N LEU A 27 30.70 1.20 17.18
CA LEU A 27 30.87 2.22 18.19
C LEU A 27 31.18 3.55 17.51
N GLY A 28 30.80 4.63 18.17
CA GLY A 28 31.16 5.97 17.72
C GLY A 28 31.30 6.82 18.95
N ASN A 29 32.39 7.58 18.94
CA ASN A 29 32.85 8.31 20.08
C ASN A 29 32.09 9.62 20.13
N SER A 30 31.30 9.83 21.18
CA SER A 30 30.86 11.18 21.51
C SER A 30 32.12 11.91 21.96
N ALA A 31 32.60 12.87 21.18
CA ALA A 31 33.64 13.76 21.68
C ALA A 31 33.06 14.45 22.93
N TYR A 32 33.54 14.05 24.11
CA TYR A 32 33.32 14.80 25.34
C TYR A 32 34.11 16.11 25.20
N SER A 33 33.55 17.11 24.52
CA SER A 33 34.02 18.48 24.67
C SER A 33 33.53 18.97 26.03
N LYS A 34 34.43 18.96 27.02
CA LYS A 34 34.26 19.65 28.30
C LYS A 34 34.23 21.17 28.05
N GLU A 35 33.18 21.70 27.43
CA GLU A 35 32.84 23.13 27.32
C GLU A 35 31.80 23.30 26.20
N SER A 36 30.51 23.11 26.52
CA SER A 36 29.44 23.74 25.74
C SER A 36 28.12 23.61 26.48
N THR A 37 27.72 24.69 27.14
CA THR A 37 26.35 25.03 27.57
C THR A 37 25.44 25.33 26.36
N ARG A 38 25.46 24.44 25.36
CA ARG A 38 24.54 24.48 24.21
C ARG A 38 24.00 23.08 23.99
N VAL A 39 22.72 22.96 24.36
CA VAL A 39 21.80 21.92 23.91
C VAL A 39 21.94 21.80 22.37
N ASP A 40 22.01 20.57 21.86
CA ASP A 40 22.01 20.20 20.43
C ASP A 40 23.33 20.16 19.64
N SER A 41 24.45 19.80 20.27
CA SER A 41 25.64 19.35 19.52
C SER A 41 25.56 17.85 19.19
N SER A 42 24.74 17.50 18.19
CA SER A 42 24.51 16.14 17.67
C SER A 42 25.74 15.59 16.90
N ALA A 43 26.84 15.33 17.60
CA ALA A 43 27.96 14.54 17.08
C ALA A 43 27.71 13.01 17.16
N ASN A 44 26.59 12.59 17.77
CA ASN A 44 26.29 11.19 18.09
C ASN A 44 25.60 10.39 16.96
N GLY A 45 25.19 11.03 15.86
CA GLY A 45 24.28 10.42 14.88
C GLY A 45 24.79 10.25 13.45
N VAL A 46 25.84 10.97 13.04
CA VAL A 46 26.11 11.16 11.60
C VAL A 46 26.62 9.89 10.92
N GLY A 47 27.52 9.13 11.54
CA GLY A 47 28.11 7.94 10.91
C GLY A 47 27.36 6.62 11.17
N LYS A 48 26.78 6.46 12.38
CA LYS A 48 26.16 5.18 12.81
C LYS A 48 24.84 4.93 12.12
N THR A 49 23.93 5.91 12.24
CA THR A 49 22.61 5.84 11.62
C THR A 49 22.74 5.85 10.11
N LEU A 50 23.70 6.62 9.57
CA LEU A 50 24.00 6.62 8.14
C LEU A 50 24.46 5.25 7.66
N ALA A 51 25.36 4.55 8.36
CA ALA A 51 25.78 3.21 7.96
C ALA A 51 24.59 2.25 7.85
N LEU A 52 23.70 2.25 8.83
CA LEU A 52 22.46 1.44 8.78
C LEU A 52 21.55 1.89 7.64
N GLY A 53 21.39 3.20 7.43
CA GLY A 53 20.63 3.78 6.33
C GLY A 53 21.17 3.40 4.95
N LEU A 54 22.50 3.33 4.79
CA LEU A 54 23.16 2.91 3.55
C LEU A 54 22.97 1.42 3.28
N ILE A 55 22.99 0.57 4.32
CA ILE A 55 22.62 -0.85 4.19
C ILE A 55 21.18 -0.96 3.70
N HIS A 56 20.26 -0.21 4.32
CA HIS A 56 18.86 -0.16 3.88
C HIS A 56 18.71 0.31 2.43
N HIS A 57 19.46 1.34 2.05
CA HIS A 57 19.48 1.90 0.71
C HIS A 57 19.93 0.85 -0.32
N CYS A 58 21.03 0.16 -0.06
CA CYS A 58 21.50 -0.93 -0.93
C CYS A 58 20.50 -2.09 -0.98
N LEU A 59 19.76 -2.35 0.09
CA LEU A 59 18.73 -3.40 0.16
C LEU A 59 17.32 -2.94 -0.26
N GLY A 60 17.22 -1.91 -1.12
CA GLY A 60 15.96 -1.54 -1.78
C GLY A 60 15.02 -0.65 -0.97
N ALA A 61 15.54 0.10 0.02
CA ALA A 61 14.75 1.16 0.64
C ALA A 61 14.40 2.27 -0.37
N ASN A 62 13.37 3.05 -0.03
CA ASN A 62 13.13 4.32 -0.71
C ASN A 62 14.34 5.23 -0.51
N VAL A 63 14.65 5.99 -1.56
CA VAL A 63 15.79 6.91 -1.55
C VAL A 63 15.57 7.98 -0.49
N ASP A 64 16.58 8.20 0.35
CA ASP A 64 16.57 9.30 1.29
C ASP A 64 16.79 10.62 0.52
N LYS A 65 15.91 11.60 0.74
CA LYS A 65 15.98 12.89 0.05
C LYS A 65 17.31 13.58 0.30
N THR A 66 17.82 13.50 1.53
CA THR A 66 19.09 14.14 1.92
C THR A 66 20.26 13.50 1.19
N LEU A 67 20.27 12.16 1.09
CA LEU A 67 21.30 11.41 0.37
C LEU A 67 21.29 11.77 -1.12
N ALA A 68 20.11 11.82 -1.73
CA ALA A 68 19.94 12.18 -3.14
C ALA A 68 20.36 13.62 -3.45
N THR A 69 20.20 14.55 -2.51
CA THR A 69 20.58 15.96 -2.72
C THR A 69 22.05 16.23 -2.48
N VAL A 70 22.65 15.61 -1.46
CA VAL A 70 24.01 15.94 -1.03
C VAL A 70 25.05 15.16 -1.84
N ILE A 71 24.77 13.89 -2.15
CA ILE A 71 25.71 12.99 -2.83
C ILE A 71 25.01 12.07 -3.85
N PRO A 72 24.36 12.63 -4.88
CA PRO A 72 23.60 11.85 -5.87
C PRO A 72 24.44 10.80 -6.60
N ASP A 73 25.70 11.14 -6.90
CA ASP A 73 26.58 10.36 -7.76
C ASP A 73 27.42 9.30 -7.03
N TRP A 74 27.45 9.33 -5.69
CA TRP A 74 28.22 8.36 -4.91
C TRP A 74 27.60 6.97 -5.04
N ILE A 75 28.44 5.95 -5.25
CA ILE A 75 28.02 4.56 -5.43
C ILE A 75 28.38 3.78 -4.18
N PHE A 76 27.36 3.48 -3.39
CA PHE A 76 27.49 2.62 -2.22
C PHE A 76 27.37 1.17 -2.64
N THR A 77 28.25 0.32 -2.11
CA THR A 77 28.28 -1.10 -2.43
C THR A 77 28.20 -1.95 -1.17
N LEU A 78 27.16 -2.78 -1.09
CA LEU A 78 26.95 -3.76 -0.04
C LEU A 78 27.30 -5.15 -0.55
N GLU A 79 28.24 -5.79 0.12
CA GLU A 79 28.56 -7.21 -0.12
C GLU A 79 27.99 -8.06 1.01
N PHE A 80 27.31 -9.14 0.64
CA PHE A 80 26.75 -10.09 1.58
C PHE A 80 26.75 -11.51 1.02
N GLU A 81 26.75 -12.48 1.92
CA GLU A 81 26.70 -13.90 1.61
C GLU A 81 25.30 -14.47 1.87
N HIS A 82 24.82 -15.31 0.96
CA HIS A 82 23.62 -16.09 1.13
C HIS A 82 23.75 -17.43 0.38
N LYS A 83 23.51 -18.56 1.07
CA LYS A 83 23.66 -19.92 0.53
C LYS A 83 25.00 -20.12 -0.18
N ASP A 84 26.08 -19.77 0.51
CA ASP A 84 27.48 -19.88 0.04
C ASP A 84 27.80 -19.10 -1.25
N LYS A 85 26.93 -18.15 -1.64
CA LYS A 85 27.14 -17.22 -2.74
C LYS A 85 27.31 -15.81 -2.22
N ILE A 86 28.32 -15.11 -2.76
CA ILE A 86 28.56 -13.71 -2.49
C ILE A 86 27.78 -12.87 -3.50
N PHE A 87 27.00 -11.93 -2.99
CA PHE A 87 26.29 -10.94 -3.77
C PHE A 87 26.87 -9.57 -3.49
N LYS A 88 27.05 -8.79 -4.55
CA LYS A 88 27.53 -7.42 -4.52
C LYS A 88 26.47 -6.51 -5.09
N VAL A 89 25.80 -5.75 -4.24
CA VAL A 89 24.76 -4.80 -4.66
C VAL A 89 25.32 -3.39 -4.56
N SER A 90 25.39 -2.69 -5.68
CA SER A 90 25.82 -1.29 -5.72
C SER A 90 24.66 -0.39 -6.11
N ARG A 91 24.51 0.74 -5.40
CA ARG A 91 23.45 1.71 -5.64
C ARG A 91 23.97 3.15 -5.52
N SER A 92 23.60 4.00 -6.48
CA SER A 92 23.90 5.45 -6.43
C SER A 92 23.14 6.14 -5.29
N GLY A 93 23.64 7.25 -4.77
CA GLY A 93 22.97 8.04 -3.71
C GLY A 93 21.58 8.52 -4.11
N ASP A 94 21.37 8.85 -5.39
CA ASP A 94 20.05 9.18 -5.96
C ASP A 94 19.15 7.94 -6.21
N GLY A 95 19.71 6.74 -6.05
CA GLY A 95 19.04 5.46 -6.17
C GLY A 95 18.65 5.03 -7.58
N LYS A 96 19.07 5.76 -8.63
CA LYS A 96 18.73 5.45 -10.03
C LYS A 96 19.62 4.37 -10.64
N LYS A 97 20.91 4.36 -10.31
CA LYS A 97 21.85 3.34 -10.77
C LYS A 97 21.87 2.23 -9.74
N ILE A 98 21.38 1.05 -10.10
CA ILE A 98 21.42 -0.15 -9.26
C ILE A 98 22.12 -1.23 -10.07
N THR A 99 23.12 -1.87 -9.47
CA THR A 99 23.78 -3.03 -10.06
C THR A 99 23.87 -4.18 -9.07
N ILE A 100 23.78 -5.40 -9.58
CA ILE A 100 23.98 -6.63 -8.82
C ILE A 100 25.08 -7.41 -9.53
N ASN A 101 26.18 -7.68 -8.84
CA ASN A 101 27.37 -8.33 -9.40
C ASN A 101 27.87 -7.67 -10.70
N GLY A 102 27.66 -6.35 -10.83
CA GLY A 102 28.05 -5.56 -12.02
C GLY A 102 26.98 -5.44 -13.11
N GLU A 103 25.90 -6.20 -13.06
CA GLU A 103 24.79 -6.10 -14.02
C GLU A 103 23.79 -5.02 -13.61
N PHE A 104 23.26 -4.25 -14.57
CA PHE A 104 22.32 -3.16 -14.30
C PHE A 104 20.87 -3.64 -14.10
N TYR A 105 20.22 -3.13 -13.05
CA TYR A 105 18.83 -3.42 -12.72
C TYR A 105 17.99 -2.13 -12.66
N LYS A 106 16.76 -2.21 -13.16
CA LYS A 106 15.72 -1.21 -12.87
C LYS A 106 15.24 -1.37 -11.42
N PRO A 107 14.79 -0.30 -10.74
CA PRO A 107 14.33 -0.39 -9.35
C PRO A 107 13.23 -1.43 -9.11
N THR A 108 12.28 -1.58 -10.04
CA THR A 108 11.20 -2.59 -9.93
C THR A 108 11.75 -4.01 -9.99
N LYS A 109 12.55 -4.31 -11.02
CA LYS A 109 13.22 -5.60 -11.19
C LYS A 109 14.15 -5.95 -10.03
N PHE A 110 14.77 -4.94 -9.42
CA PHE A 110 15.60 -5.14 -8.24
C PHE A 110 14.79 -5.59 -7.02
N ILE A 111 13.61 -5.02 -6.81
CA ILE A 111 12.71 -5.44 -5.72
C ILE A 111 12.20 -6.87 -5.98
N GLU A 112 11.78 -7.17 -7.21
CA GLU A 112 11.40 -8.53 -7.63
C GLU A 112 12.55 -9.53 -7.43
N TRP A 113 13.78 -9.13 -7.73
CA TRP A 113 14.98 -9.93 -7.47
C TRP A 113 15.16 -10.22 -5.97
N LEU A 114 15.00 -9.21 -5.11
CA LEU A 114 15.07 -9.41 -3.66
C LEU A 114 13.98 -10.35 -3.14
N ASP A 115 12.77 -10.28 -3.69
CA ASP A 115 11.65 -11.13 -3.28
C ASP A 115 11.82 -12.59 -3.72
N THR A 116 12.50 -12.83 -4.85
CA THR A 116 12.68 -14.17 -5.44
C THR A 116 13.89 -14.95 -4.93
N HIS A 117 14.91 -14.28 -4.38
CA HIS A 117 16.19 -14.90 -4.00
C HIS A 117 16.15 -15.69 -2.67
N ASP A 118 14.97 -16.10 -2.20
CA ASP A 118 14.75 -16.97 -1.03
C ASP A 118 15.50 -16.52 0.24
N PHE A 119 15.59 -15.20 0.46
CA PHE A 119 16.17 -14.68 1.70
C PHE A 119 15.30 -14.96 2.93
N PHE A 120 13.99 -15.09 2.73
CA PHE A 120 12.98 -15.31 3.78
C PHE A 120 12.00 -16.43 3.42
N SER A 121 12.28 -17.28 2.41
CA SER A 121 11.37 -18.37 2.03
C SER A 121 9.97 -17.91 1.68
N ILE A 122 9.91 -16.75 1.03
CA ILE A 122 8.76 -16.24 0.30
C ILE A 122 8.69 -17.03 -1.02
N ASN A 123 8.49 -18.35 -0.93
CA ASN A 123 8.56 -19.28 -2.05
C ASN A 123 7.39 -19.08 -3.03
N GLY A 124 7.47 -18.05 -3.87
CA GLY A 124 6.60 -17.83 -5.03
C GLY A 124 5.10 -17.63 -4.73
N LYS A 125 4.69 -17.67 -3.45
CA LYS A 125 3.33 -17.33 -3.05
C LYS A 125 3.22 -15.82 -3.03
N GLU A 126 2.58 -15.25 -4.05
CA GLU A 126 2.20 -13.84 -4.10
C GLU A 126 1.17 -13.53 -2.98
N ILE A 127 1.64 -13.47 -1.74
CA ILE A 127 0.84 -13.11 -0.59
C ILE A 127 0.95 -11.59 -0.46
N LYS A 128 -0.14 -10.89 -0.77
CA LYS A 128 -0.23 -9.44 -0.64
C LYS A 128 0.22 -9.01 0.76
N GLY A 129 1.28 -8.19 0.81
CA GLY A 129 1.83 -7.62 2.05
C GLY A 129 3.12 -8.28 2.56
N LEU A 130 3.55 -9.40 1.97
CA LEU A 130 4.83 -10.06 2.24
C LEU A 130 5.82 -9.76 1.10
N THR A 131 6.87 -9.01 1.41
CA THR A 131 8.01 -8.74 0.53
C THR A 131 9.28 -8.78 1.36
N PHE A 132 10.43 -8.95 0.73
CA PHE A 132 11.74 -8.86 1.36
C PHE A 132 11.85 -7.59 2.19
N ARG A 133 11.41 -6.45 1.62
CA ARG A 133 11.45 -5.14 2.29
C ARG A 133 10.59 -5.09 3.54
N SER A 134 9.39 -5.67 3.50
CA SER A 134 8.47 -5.63 4.63
C SER A 134 8.94 -6.50 5.79
N LEU A 135 9.64 -7.59 5.49
CA LEU A 135 10.25 -8.48 6.48
C LEU A 135 11.57 -7.94 7.02
N TYR A 136 12.48 -7.51 6.14
CA TYR A 136 13.80 -7.01 6.53
C TYR A 136 13.74 -5.83 7.50
N LYS A 137 12.74 -4.95 7.36
CA LYS A 137 12.55 -3.79 8.25
C LYS A 137 12.44 -4.19 9.73
N ARG A 138 11.90 -5.38 10.04
CA ARG A 138 11.75 -5.90 11.41
C ARG A 138 13.07 -6.24 12.08
N PHE A 139 14.05 -6.68 11.29
CA PHE A 139 15.39 -6.98 11.78
C PHE A 139 16.22 -5.73 11.94
N ALA A 140 16.08 -4.79 11.01
CA ALA A 140 16.98 -3.65 10.95
C ALA A 140 16.50 -2.44 11.78
N ARG A 141 15.20 -2.31 12.08
CA ARG A 141 14.59 -1.30 12.97
C ARG A 141 15.25 0.09 12.85
N TYR A 142 15.27 0.60 11.62
CA TYR A 142 15.99 1.84 11.28
C TYR A 142 15.54 3.05 12.10
N LYS A 143 14.22 3.19 12.29
CA LYS A 143 13.66 4.34 12.98
C LYS A 143 13.57 4.08 14.47
N ARG A 144 13.67 5.15 15.27
CA ARG A 144 13.53 5.05 16.73
C ARG A 144 12.16 4.49 17.13
N GLU A 145 11.12 4.85 16.40
CA GLU A 145 9.76 4.38 16.63
C GLU A 145 9.61 2.89 16.33
N ASP A 146 10.40 2.34 15.40
CA ASP A 146 10.41 0.90 15.08
C ASP A 146 11.02 0.06 16.24
N CYS A 147 11.66 0.70 17.23
CA CYS A 147 12.24 0.05 18.41
C CYS A 147 11.29 0.00 19.62
N LEU A 148 10.12 0.64 19.56
CA LEU A 148 9.21 0.75 20.70
C LEU A 148 8.41 -0.53 20.93
N ASP A 149 7.89 -1.13 19.85
CA ASP A 149 7.06 -2.32 19.91
C ASP A 149 7.78 -3.51 19.25
N PRO A 150 7.76 -4.71 19.86
CA PRO A 150 8.38 -5.89 19.28
C PRO A 150 7.69 -6.39 18.00
N ILE A 151 6.38 -6.17 17.86
CA ILE A 151 5.48 -6.70 16.83
C ILE A 151 5.10 -5.64 15.78
N GLN A 152 4.81 -4.40 16.18
CA GLN A 152 4.32 -3.37 15.26
C GLN A 152 5.41 -2.35 14.89
N LEU A 153 5.60 -2.13 13.59
CA LEU A 153 6.51 -1.08 13.10
C LEU A 153 5.77 0.27 12.97
N TYR A 154 6.55 1.35 12.86
CA TYR A 154 5.99 2.69 12.63
C TYR A 154 5.23 2.75 11.30
N LYS A 155 3.97 3.22 11.37
CA LYS A 155 3.00 3.32 10.25
C LYS A 155 2.66 1.97 9.60
N GLU A 156 2.56 0.92 10.40
CA GLU A 156 2.11 -0.40 9.97
C GLU A 156 0.72 -0.68 10.55
N SER A 157 -0.18 -1.27 9.75
CA SER A 157 -1.50 -1.70 10.25
C SER A 157 -1.37 -2.96 11.11
N ASP A 158 -2.27 -3.13 12.08
CA ASP A 158 -2.26 -4.29 12.99
C ASP A 158 -2.33 -5.62 12.23
N TYR A 159 -3.09 -5.65 11.13
CA TYR A 159 -3.16 -6.80 10.24
C TYR A 159 -1.80 -7.14 9.61
N GLU A 160 -1.11 -6.13 9.07
CA GLU A 160 0.21 -6.34 8.45
C GLU A 160 1.26 -6.74 9.50
N ALA A 161 1.18 -6.13 10.68
CA ALA A 161 2.06 -6.44 11.80
C ALA A 161 1.92 -7.92 12.22
N LEU A 162 0.69 -8.37 12.39
CA LEU A 162 0.38 -9.76 12.72
C LEU A 162 0.80 -10.72 11.61
N LEU A 163 0.46 -10.43 10.35
CA LEU A 163 0.79 -11.28 9.20
C LEU A 163 2.30 -11.49 9.08
N ARG A 164 3.08 -10.40 9.08
CA ARG A 164 4.53 -10.45 8.88
C ARG A 164 5.26 -11.07 10.06
N THR A 165 4.82 -10.79 11.29
CA THR A 165 5.40 -11.42 12.50
C THR A 165 5.10 -12.92 12.53
N SER A 166 3.85 -13.30 12.24
CA SER A 166 3.45 -14.71 12.18
C SER A 166 4.23 -15.47 11.11
N PHE A 167 4.43 -14.85 9.95
CA PHE A 167 5.26 -15.40 8.88
C PHE A 167 6.71 -15.65 9.33
N LEU A 168 7.36 -14.68 9.98
CA LEU A 168 8.73 -14.83 10.47
C LEU A 168 8.88 -15.86 11.59
N LEU A 169 7.82 -16.08 12.38
CA LEU A 169 7.77 -17.11 13.40
C LEU A 169 7.46 -18.51 12.83
N GLY A 170 7.18 -18.62 11.52
CA GLY A 170 6.82 -19.89 10.89
C GLY A 170 5.41 -20.38 11.24
N LEU A 171 4.53 -19.48 11.68
CA LEU A 171 3.13 -19.80 11.98
C LEU A 171 2.31 -19.92 10.69
N ASP A 172 1.16 -20.60 10.77
CA ASP A 172 0.22 -20.68 9.66
C ASP A 172 -0.48 -19.33 9.41
N ILE A 173 -0.06 -18.67 8.34
CA ILE A 173 -0.62 -17.39 7.89
C ILE A 173 -1.97 -17.53 7.16
N SER A 174 -2.40 -18.75 6.82
CA SER A 174 -3.66 -18.99 6.09
C SER A 174 -4.87 -18.47 6.86
N LEU A 175 -4.89 -18.66 8.19
CA LEU A 175 -5.94 -18.19 9.08
C LEU A 175 -6.05 -16.66 9.10
N ILE A 176 -4.90 -15.97 9.09
CA ILE A 176 -4.84 -14.51 9.09
C ILE A 176 -5.37 -13.96 7.76
N LEU A 177 -4.99 -14.56 6.65
CA LEU A 177 -5.46 -14.21 5.31
C LEU A 177 -6.97 -14.43 5.17
N ASN A 178 -7.45 -15.60 5.57
CA ASN A 178 -8.87 -15.97 5.53
C ASN A 178 -9.71 -15.04 6.41
N LYS A 179 -9.24 -14.70 7.62
CA LYS A 179 -9.93 -13.75 8.51
C LYS A 179 -10.11 -12.39 7.85
N LYS A 180 -9.08 -11.87 7.17
CA LYS A 180 -9.18 -10.59 6.47
C LYS A 180 -10.15 -10.66 5.28
N GLN A 181 -10.08 -11.73 4.50
CA GLN A 181 -10.96 -11.93 3.37
C GLN A 181 -12.42 -12.03 3.82
N ASN A 182 -12.71 -12.86 4.82
CA ASN A 182 -14.05 -13.02 5.39
C ASN A 182 -14.60 -11.70 5.94
N LYS A 183 -13.76 -10.90 6.60
CA LYS A 183 -14.17 -9.56 7.06
C LYS A 183 -14.52 -8.63 5.89
N ALA A 184 -13.70 -8.61 4.84
CA ALA A 184 -13.97 -7.80 3.67
C ALA A 184 -15.29 -8.20 2.98
N ASP A 185 -15.57 -9.50 2.92
CA ASP A 185 -16.80 -10.00 2.31
C ASP A 185 -18.03 -9.74 3.19
N LEU A 186 -17.91 -9.86 4.52
CA LEU A 186 -18.96 -9.42 5.46
C LEU A 186 -19.24 -7.91 5.33
N ASP A 187 -18.21 -7.09 5.24
CA ASP A 187 -18.37 -5.64 5.11
C ASP A 187 -19.06 -5.28 3.77
N LYS A 188 -18.78 -6.00 2.68
CA LYS A 188 -19.50 -5.87 1.39
C LYS A 188 -20.97 -6.29 1.51
N ILE A 189 -21.25 -7.43 2.15
CA ILE A 189 -22.63 -7.93 2.33
C ILE A 189 -23.43 -6.92 3.15
N ASN A 190 -22.87 -6.41 4.24
CA ASN A 190 -23.52 -5.38 5.05
C ASN A 190 -23.79 -4.09 4.26
N HIS A 191 -22.86 -3.71 3.37
CA HIS A 191 -23.08 -2.59 2.47
C HIS A 191 -24.20 -2.87 1.46
N TYR A 192 -24.28 -4.08 0.89
CA TYR A 192 -25.38 -4.45 0.00
C TYR A 192 -26.73 -4.47 0.72
N ILE A 193 -26.80 -4.98 1.95
CA ILE A 193 -28.02 -4.96 2.77
C ILE A 193 -28.47 -3.52 2.99
N LYS A 194 -27.58 -2.63 3.42
CA LYS A 194 -27.90 -1.20 3.59
C LYS A 194 -28.35 -0.54 2.30
N ASN A 195 -27.74 -0.88 1.17
CA ASN A 195 -28.16 -0.36 -0.12
C ASN A 195 -29.54 -0.89 -0.51
N TRP A 196 -29.84 -2.16 -0.27
CA TRP A 196 -31.13 -2.78 -0.54
C TRP A 196 -32.24 -2.20 0.32
N GLU A 197 -31.97 -1.89 1.60
CA GLU A 197 -32.95 -1.26 2.51
C GLU A 197 -33.31 0.18 2.13
N ASN A 198 -32.36 0.89 1.52
CA ASN A 198 -32.49 2.30 1.16
C ASN A 198 -32.90 2.54 -0.29
N ASP A 199 -32.92 1.51 -1.14
CA ASP A 199 -33.33 1.63 -2.54
C ASP A 199 -34.87 1.69 -2.64
N PRO A 200 -35.46 2.83 -3.05
CA PRO A 200 -36.90 3.01 -3.11
C PRO A 200 -37.57 2.07 -4.13
N ILE A 201 -36.90 1.70 -5.22
CA ILE A 201 -37.46 0.82 -6.27
C ILE A 201 -37.56 -0.61 -5.77
N LEU A 202 -36.52 -1.11 -5.11
CA LEU A 202 -36.51 -2.47 -4.55
C LEU A 202 -37.44 -2.58 -3.34
N LYS A 203 -37.51 -1.52 -2.52
CA LYS A 203 -38.46 -1.43 -1.40
C LYS A 203 -39.90 -1.45 -1.90
N ASP A 204 -40.20 -0.72 -2.98
CA ASP A 204 -41.50 -0.75 -3.64
C ASP A 204 -41.77 -2.11 -4.30
N MET A 205 -40.78 -2.74 -4.94
CA MET A 205 -40.92 -4.07 -5.55
C MET A 205 -41.22 -5.18 -4.50
N ILE A 206 -40.55 -5.15 -3.35
CA ILE A 206 -40.77 -6.11 -2.25
C ILE A 206 -42.11 -5.85 -1.56
N THR A 207 -42.45 -4.59 -1.25
CA THR A 207 -43.75 -4.26 -0.65
C THR A 207 -44.90 -4.55 -1.61
N THR A 208 -44.74 -4.26 -2.91
CA THR A 208 -45.68 -4.64 -3.97
C THR A 208 -45.84 -6.17 -4.09
N GLY A 209 -44.76 -6.92 -3.90
CA GLY A 209 -44.78 -8.39 -3.85
C GLY A 209 -45.48 -8.97 -2.61
N THR A 210 -45.48 -8.26 -1.48
CA THR A 210 -46.08 -8.74 -0.22
C THR A 210 -47.61 -8.59 -0.14
N GLN A 211 -48.25 -7.76 -0.97
CA GLN A 211 -49.71 -7.54 -0.93
C GLN A 211 -50.37 -7.42 -2.33
N PRO A 212 -50.29 -8.48 -3.16
CA PRO A 212 -50.81 -8.47 -4.54
C PRO A 212 -52.32 -8.18 -4.62
N LYS A 213 -53.12 -8.60 -3.62
CA LYS A 213 -54.57 -8.35 -3.59
C LYS A 213 -54.92 -6.86 -3.49
N LEU A 214 -54.22 -6.11 -2.64
CA LEU A 214 -54.45 -4.67 -2.47
C LEU A 214 -54.05 -3.88 -3.73
N ARG A 215 -52.99 -4.33 -4.40
CA ARG A 215 -52.58 -3.75 -5.69
C ARG A 215 -53.56 -4.06 -6.82
N CYS A 216 -54.08 -5.28 -6.91
CA CYS A 216 -55.13 -5.61 -7.89
C CYS A 216 -56.38 -4.75 -7.67
N THR A 217 -56.80 -4.53 -6.42
CA THR A 217 -57.96 -3.67 -6.14
C THR A 217 -57.70 -2.21 -6.49
N TRP A 218 -56.48 -1.71 -6.28
CA TRP A 218 -56.10 -0.35 -6.64
C TRP A 218 -55.99 -0.19 -8.17
N LEU A 219 -55.32 -1.12 -8.85
CA LEU A 219 -55.19 -1.13 -10.32
C LEU A 219 -56.55 -1.21 -11.02
N ASN A 220 -57.47 -2.05 -10.54
CA ASN A 220 -58.82 -2.12 -11.10
C ASN A 220 -59.56 -0.79 -10.96
N ARG A 221 -59.39 -0.10 -9.81
CA ARG A 221 -60.00 1.20 -9.60
C ARG A 221 -59.41 2.28 -10.52
N GLU A 222 -58.11 2.23 -10.76
CA GLU A 222 -57.41 3.17 -11.66
C GLU A 222 -57.78 2.91 -13.13
N ILE A 223 -57.90 1.64 -13.53
CA ILE A 223 -58.39 1.25 -14.87
C ILE A 223 -59.79 1.80 -15.10
N SER A 224 -60.72 1.58 -14.17
CA SER A 224 -62.10 2.10 -14.31
C SER A 224 -62.14 3.62 -14.38
N LYS A 225 -61.23 4.31 -13.69
CA LYS A 225 -61.14 5.77 -13.76
C LYS A 225 -60.61 6.22 -15.13
N LEU A 226 -59.54 5.61 -15.62
CA LEU A 226 -58.98 5.92 -16.94
C LEU A 226 -59.95 5.57 -18.09
N GLU A 227 -60.76 4.53 -17.94
CA GLU A 227 -61.84 4.19 -18.87
C GLU A 227 -62.91 5.27 -18.91
N ASN A 228 -63.33 5.78 -17.75
CA ASN A 228 -64.27 6.90 -17.68
C ASN A 228 -63.66 8.19 -18.26
N ASP A 229 -62.40 8.49 -17.92
CA ASP A 229 -61.69 9.66 -18.44
C ASP A 229 -61.53 9.57 -19.97
N LEU A 230 -61.30 8.37 -20.53
CA LEU A 230 -61.30 8.12 -21.98
C LEU A 230 -62.69 8.29 -22.62
N GLN A 231 -63.75 7.90 -21.93
CA GLN A 231 -65.12 8.09 -22.41
C GLN A 231 -65.56 9.56 -22.38
N GLU A 232 -65.11 10.33 -21.40
CA GLU A 232 -65.32 11.78 -21.31
C GLU A 232 -64.39 12.57 -22.24
N PHE A 233 -63.35 11.93 -22.80
CA PHE A 233 -62.40 12.57 -23.69
C PHE A 233 -63.02 12.83 -25.08
N GLN A 234 -63.74 13.94 -25.22
CA GLN A 234 -64.21 14.42 -26.51
C GLN A 234 -63.08 15.10 -27.30
N ILE A 235 -62.74 14.52 -28.45
CA ILE A 235 -61.83 15.12 -29.43
C ILE A 235 -62.56 16.30 -30.08
N ALA A 236 -62.09 17.53 -29.87
CA ALA A 236 -62.63 18.71 -30.53
C ALA A 236 -62.23 18.74 -32.02
N GLU A 237 -63.06 18.17 -32.89
CA GLU A 237 -63.04 18.48 -34.33
C GLU A 237 -64.00 19.64 -34.64
N MET A 238 -63.48 20.86 -34.77
CA MET A 238 -63.90 21.85 -35.78
C MET A 238 -63.15 23.18 -35.59
N ASN A 239 -62.15 23.41 -36.43
CA ASN A 239 -61.70 24.75 -36.81
C ASN A 239 -61.57 24.78 -38.34
N ARG A 240 -62.70 24.84 -39.05
CA ARG A 240 -62.75 25.24 -40.46
C ARG A 240 -64.10 25.89 -40.79
N THR A 241 -64.23 27.17 -40.45
CA THR A 241 -64.96 28.14 -41.28
C THR A 241 -64.34 29.52 -41.05
N GLY A 242 -63.65 30.02 -42.07
CA GLY A 242 -63.16 31.40 -42.14
C GLY A 242 -62.83 31.74 -43.58
N PHE A 243 -63.43 32.85 -44.05
CA PHE A 243 -63.24 33.55 -45.33
C PHE A 243 -64.19 33.22 -46.48
N VAL A 244 -65.34 33.87 -46.48
CA VAL A 244 -65.84 34.58 -47.68
C VAL A 244 -66.07 36.03 -47.25
N GLY A 245 -65.41 36.96 -47.94
CA GLY A 245 -65.53 38.39 -47.69
C GLY A 245 -66.78 38.98 -48.30
N GLU A 246 -67.26 40.05 -47.69
CA GLU A 246 -68.05 41.08 -48.37
C GLU A 246 -67.41 42.44 -48.09
N SER A 247 -66.97 43.05 -49.18
CA SER A 247 -66.48 44.40 -49.35
C SER A 247 -67.64 45.35 -49.62
N ILE A 248 -67.79 46.46 -48.89
CA ILE A 248 -68.47 47.68 -49.38
C ILE A 248 -67.79 48.90 -48.73
N PHE A 249 -67.12 49.68 -49.59
CA PHE A 249 -66.78 51.13 -49.58
C PHE A 249 -66.37 51.84 -48.28
#